data_AF-A0A1H0ZS55-F1
#
_entry.id   AF-A0A1H0ZS55-F1
#
_cell.length_a   1.000
_cell.length_b   1.000
_cell.length_c   1.000
_cell.angle_alpha   90.00
_cell.angle_beta   90.00
_cell.angle_gamma   90.00
#
_symmetry.space_group_name_H-M   'P 1'
#
loop_
_entity.id
_entity.type
_entity.pdbx_description
1 polymer ?
#
loop_
_entity_poly.entity_id
_entity_poly.type
_entity_poly.pdbx_seq_one_letter_code
_entity_poly.pdbx_strand_id
1 'polypeptide(L)'
;MMRYPFNPRPRCRASKSTGSSLIEVMLAVALMAITALGLIAGQLWTAREARAMAMREQAAWIADSVAEAMRTPALADSATRQWNSQATTLLPHGEASSGDSAGVAIARVTWTSVKDMPANGDVIDKPESCGGADVPAGTSCVALALIR
;
A
#
# COMPACT_ATOMS: atom_id res chain seq x y z
N MET A 1 40.61 52.74 65.80
CA MET A 1 40.86 51.94 64.59
C MET A 1 40.00 50.69 64.66
N MET A 2 38.98 50.58 63.81
CA MET A 2 37.96 49.53 63.87
C MET A 2 37.61 49.03 62.45
N ARG A 3 37.49 47.69 62.32
CA ARG A 3 36.67 46.92 61.34
C ARG A 3 37.16 46.90 59.88
N TYR A 4 37.17 45.81 59.10
CA TYR A 4 36.88 44.35 59.19
C TYR A 4 37.57 43.72 57.95
N PRO A 5 37.91 42.41 57.91
CA PRO A 5 38.38 41.76 56.69
C PRO A 5 37.21 41.45 55.75
N PHE A 6 37.31 41.87 54.49
CA PHE A 6 36.36 41.53 53.44
C PHE A 6 36.72 40.16 52.86
N ASN A 7 35.96 39.13 53.20
CA ASN A 7 36.14 37.79 52.64
C ASN A 7 34.98 37.48 51.68
N PRO A 8 35.21 37.45 50.35
CA PRO A 8 34.18 37.05 49.40
C PRO A 8 34.11 35.52 49.38
N ARG A 9 33.16 34.93 50.11
CA ARG A 9 32.79 33.53 49.90
C ARG A 9 32.10 33.40 48.54
N PRO A 10 32.48 32.45 47.67
CA PRO A 10 31.72 32.17 46.47
C PRO A 10 30.37 31.56 46.90
N ARG A 11 29.27 32.20 46.50
CA ARG A 11 27.94 31.59 46.57
C ARG A 11 27.92 30.43 45.59
N CYS A 12 28.16 29.22 46.09
CA CYS A 12 27.63 28.02 45.44
C CYS A 12 26.09 28.09 45.53
N ARG A 13 25.46 28.75 44.56
CA ARG A 13 24.05 28.49 44.24
C ARG A 13 24.01 27.09 43.64
N ALA A 14 23.94 26.08 44.50
CA ALA A 14 23.42 24.79 44.09
C ALA A 14 21.95 25.01 43.74
N SER A 15 21.66 25.28 42.46
CA SER A 15 20.30 25.17 41.97
C SER A 15 19.91 23.71 42.18
N LYS A 16 18.97 23.46 43.08
CA LYS A 16 18.38 22.13 43.30
C LYS A 16 17.75 21.68 41.98
N SER A 17 18.50 20.91 41.21
CA SER A 17 18.13 20.32 39.92
C SER A 17 17.27 19.06 40.08
N THR A 18 16.73 18.81 41.26
CA THR A 18 16.01 17.58 41.61
C THR A 18 14.64 17.44 40.95
N GLY A 19 14.09 18.50 40.34
CA GLY A 19 12.88 18.45 39.52
C GLY A 19 13.09 18.59 38.00
N SER A 20 14.18 19.26 37.58
CA SER A 20 14.49 19.47 36.16
C SER A 20 14.85 18.16 35.46
N SER A 21 15.58 17.26 36.14
CA SER A 21 15.99 15.97 35.57
C SER A 21 14.82 15.03 35.28
N LEU A 22 13.81 14.95 36.17
CA LEU A 22 12.63 14.11 35.95
C LEU A 22 11.74 14.65 34.83
N ILE A 23 11.53 15.97 34.77
CA ILE A 23 10.76 16.60 33.67
C ILE A 23 11.48 16.42 32.34
N GLU A 24 12.81 16.57 32.32
CA GLU A 24 13.64 16.36 31.13
C GLU A 24 13.55 14.91 30.63
N VAL A 25 13.63 13.92 31.52
CA VAL A 25 13.47 12.51 31.15
C VAL A 25 12.04 12.23 30.68
N MET A 26 11.01 12.73 31.36
CA MET A 26 9.62 12.55 30.92
C MET A 26 9.37 13.20 29.55
N LEU A 27 9.95 14.38 29.29
CA LEU A 27 9.87 15.04 28.00
C LEU A 27 10.63 14.24 26.93
N ALA A 28 11.84 13.76 27.22
CA ALA A 28 12.61 12.93 26.31
C ALA A 28 11.84 11.65 25.95
N VAL A 29 11.27 10.96 26.95
CA VAL A 29 10.45 9.76 26.75
C VAL A 29 9.20 10.09 25.91
N ALA A 30 8.53 11.21 26.19
CA ALA A 30 7.37 11.64 25.40
C ALA A 30 7.75 11.92 23.93
N LEU A 31 8.85 12.62 23.69
CA LEU A 31 9.36 12.88 22.33
C LEU A 31 9.75 11.59 21.62
N MET A 32 10.43 10.66 22.30
CA MET A 32 10.74 9.34 21.75
C MET A 32 9.49 8.53 21.42
N ALA A 33 8.45 8.60 22.26
CA ALA A 33 7.19 7.92 21.98
C ALA A 33 6.49 8.50 20.74
N ILE A 34 6.43 9.83 20.63
CA ILE A 34 5.83 10.53 19.48
C ILE A 34 6.60 10.20 18.19
N THR A 35 7.93 10.21 18.23
CA THR A 35 8.74 9.85 17.04
C THR A 35 8.55 8.39 16.66
N ALA A 36 8.55 7.46 17.63
CA ALA A 36 8.30 6.05 17.36
C ALA A 36 6.91 5.83 16.72
N LEU A 37 5.86 6.47 17.22
CA LEU A 37 4.52 6.41 16.63
C LEU A 37 4.50 6.99 15.21
N GLY A 38 5.17 8.11 14.98
CA GLY A 38 5.30 8.71 13.65
C GLY A 38 5.98 7.79 12.65
N LEU A 39 7.05 7.10 13.07
CA LEU A 39 7.74 6.11 12.23
C LEU A 39 6.84 4.91 11.92
N ILE A 40 6.15 4.36 12.92
CA ILE A 40 5.24 3.21 12.72
C ILE A 40 4.12 3.59 11.74
N ALA A 41 3.53 4.78 11.89
CA ALA A 41 2.50 5.26 10.98
C ALA A 41 3.04 5.39 9.54
N GLY A 42 4.25 5.95 9.38
CA GLY A 42 4.91 6.05 8.08
C GLY A 42 5.19 4.70 7.43
N GLN A 43 5.71 3.73 8.21
CA GLN A 43 5.97 2.38 7.73
C GLN A 43 4.69 1.63 7.36
N LEU A 44 3.60 1.84 8.11
CA LEU A 44 2.31 1.22 7.81
C LEU A 44 1.73 1.75 6.50
N TRP A 45 1.85 3.06 6.27
CA TRP A 45 1.40 3.72 5.04
C TRP A 45 2.16 3.19 3.82
N THR A 46 3.49 3.21 3.84
CA THR A 46 4.32 2.71 2.72
C THR A 46 4.11 1.22 2.48
N ALA A 47 3.92 0.42 3.53
CA ALA A 47 3.62 -0.99 3.40
C ALA A 47 2.24 -1.25 2.76
N ARG A 48 1.25 -0.37 2.96
CA ARG A 48 -0.05 -0.49 2.27
C ARG A 48 0.08 -0.15 0.79
N GLU A 49 0.81 0.90 0.46
CA GLU A 49 1.06 1.30 -0.93
C GLU A 49 1.86 0.24 -1.69
N ALA A 50 2.90 -0.31 -1.08
CA ALA A 50 3.70 -1.37 -1.67
C ALA A 50 2.86 -2.64 -1.95
N ARG A 51 1.93 -3.00 -1.05
CA ARG A 51 1.00 -4.11 -1.29
C ARG A 51 0.10 -3.85 -2.50
N ALA A 52 -0.41 -2.62 -2.65
CA ALA A 52 -1.23 -2.25 -3.80
C ALA A 52 -0.46 -2.31 -5.12
N MET A 53 0.83 -1.96 -5.14
CA MET A 53 1.69 -2.10 -6.32
C MET A 53 1.99 -3.57 -6.63
N ALA A 54 2.37 -4.36 -5.63
CA ALA A 54 2.67 -5.77 -5.79
C ALA A 54 1.47 -6.55 -6.37
N MET A 55 0.24 -6.25 -5.94
CA MET A 55 -0.96 -6.87 -6.53
C MET A 55 -1.14 -6.51 -8.01
N ARG A 56 -0.83 -5.27 -8.42
CA ARG A 56 -0.88 -4.88 -9.84
C ARG A 56 0.18 -5.59 -10.67
N GLU A 57 1.38 -5.74 -10.13
CA GLU A 57 2.47 -6.48 -10.78
C GLU A 57 2.10 -7.96 -10.96
N GLN A 58 1.56 -8.59 -9.92
CA GLN A 58 1.06 -9.98 -9.99
C GLN A 58 -0.05 -10.12 -11.03
N ALA A 59 -1.02 -9.19 -11.06
CA ALA A 59 -2.08 -9.20 -12.06
C ALA A 59 -1.56 -9.02 -13.49
N ALA A 60 -0.58 -8.14 -13.70
CA ALA A 60 0.06 -7.95 -15.00
C ALA A 60 0.82 -9.20 -15.46
N TRP A 61 1.54 -9.86 -14.56
CA TRP A 61 2.24 -11.11 -14.85
C TRP A 61 1.27 -12.25 -15.22
N ILE A 62 0.13 -12.37 -14.53
CA ILE A 62 -0.91 -13.35 -14.89
C ILE A 62 -1.58 -12.98 -16.22
N ALA A 63 -1.83 -11.69 -16.48
CA ALA A 63 -2.41 -11.26 -17.75
C ALA A 63 -1.48 -11.58 -18.93
N ASP A 64 -0.17 -11.39 -18.75
CA ASP A 64 0.84 -11.72 -19.75
C ASP A 64 0.92 -13.23 -20.01
N SER A 65 0.84 -14.05 -18.96
CA SER A 65 0.86 -15.51 -19.13
C SER A 65 -0.42 -16.06 -19.77
N VAL A 66 -1.58 -15.45 -19.51
CA VAL A 66 -2.83 -15.73 -20.23
C VAL A 66 -2.73 -15.28 -21.69
N ALA A 67 -2.13 -14.12 -21.96
CA ALA A 67 -1.88 -13.64 -23.31
C ALA A 67 -0.99 -14.60 -24.10
N GLU A 68 0.09 -15.08 -23.49
CA GLU A 68 0.98 -16.06 -24.10
C GLU A 68 0.25 -17.39 -24.38
N ALA A 69 -0.57 -17.86 -23.44
CA ALA A 69 -1.36 -19.07 -23.62
C ALA A 69 -2.35 -18.97 -24.80
N MET A 70 -2.90 -17.77 -25.04
CA MET A 70 -3.81 -17.53 -26.15
C MET A 70 -3.17 -17.60 -27.54
N ARG A 71 -1.83 -17.50 -27.65
CA ARG A 71 -1.13 -17.75 -28.92
C ARG A 71 -1.23 -19.21 -29.37
N THR A 72 -1.52 -20.13 -28.45
CA THR A 72 -1.71 -21.56 -28.77
C THR A 72 -3.18 -21.96 -28.53
N PRO A 73 -4.08 -21.81 -29.52
CA PRO A 73 -5.52 -21.95 -29.32
C PRO A 73 -5.95 -23.33 -28.81
N ALA A 74 -5.21 -24.39 -29.14
CA ALA A 74 -5.50 -25.75 -28.68
C ALA A 74 -5.39 -25.94 -27.15
N LEU A 75 -4.64 -25.06 -26.46
CA LEU A 75 -4.40 -25.14 -25.02
C LEU A 75 -4.95 -23.93 -24.25
N ALA A 76 -5.47 -22.92 -24.95
CA ALA A 76 -5.86 -21.64 -24.39
C ALA A 76 -6.89 -21.79 -23.25
N ASP A 77 -7.91 -22.65 -23.40
CA ASP A 77 -8.94 -22.83 -22.38
C ASP A 77 -8.42 -23.50 -21.11
N SER A 78 -7.60 -24.56 -21.26
CA SER A 78 -6.99 -25.24 -20.11
C SER A 78 -5.99 -24.35 -19.38
N ALA A 79 -5.19 -23.58 -20.14
CA ALA A 79 -4.23 -22.65 -19.57
C ALA A 79 -4.94 -21.47 -18.89
N THR A 80 -6.02 -20.93 -19.47
CA THR A 80 -6.81 -19.87 -18.84
C THR A 80 -7.41 -20.35 -17.52
N ARG A 81 -7.93 -21.59 -17.44
CA ARG A 81 -8.40 -22.17 -16.16
C ARG A 81 -7.29 -22.31 -15.12
N GLN A 82 -6.09 -22.69 -15.54
CA GLN A 82 -4.93 -22.78 -14.65
C GLN A 82 -4.51 -21.41 -14.13
N TRP A 83 -4.45 -20.40 -15.00
CA TRP A 83 -4.11 -19.04 -14.60
C TRP A 83 -5.22 -18.39 -13.76
N ASN A 84 -6.48 -18.77 -13.99
CA ASN A 84 -7.60 -18.36 -13.14
C ASN A 84 -7.46 -18.92 -11.71
N SER A 85 -7.08 -20.20 -11.56
CA SER A 85 -6.83 -20.75 -10.22
C SER A 85 -5.67 -20.05 -9.51
N GLN A 86 -4.62 -19.66 -10.25
CA GLN A 86 -3.54 -18.85 -9.70
C GLN A 86 -3.99 -17.43 -9.33
N ALA A 87 -4.84 -16.80 -10.14
CA ALA A 87 -5.41 -15.49 -9.84
C ALA A 87 -6.22 -15.53 -8.53
N THR A 88 -7.06 -16.54 -8.32
CA THR A 88 -7.82 -16.70 -7.06
C THR A 88 -6.92 -16.91 -5.82
N THR A 89 -5.69 -17.40 -6.03
CA THR A 89 -4.73 -17.66 -4.94
C THR A 89 -3.88 -16.42 -4.63
N LEU A 90 -3.47 -15.67 -5.65
CA LEU A 90 -2.54 -14.53 -5.52
C LEU A 90 -3.26 -13.21 -5.30
N LEU A 91 -4.49 -13.07 -5.79
CA LEU A 91 -5.26 -11.83 -5.74
C LEU A 91 -6.57 -12.03 -4.95
N PRO A 92 -6.98 -11.04 -4.14
CA PRO A 92 -8.26 -11.08 -3.43
C PRO A 92 -9.43 -11.15 -4.42
N HIS A 93 -10.14 -12.29 -4.44
CA HIS A 93 -11.21 -12.56 -5.41
C HIS A 93 -10.74 -12.34 -6.86
N GLY A 94 -9.51 -12.76 -7.16
CA GLY A 94 -8.92 -12.65 -8.49
C GLY A 94 -9.60 -13.57 -9.49
N GLU A 95 -9.84 -13.05 -10.70
CA GLU A 95 -10.34 -13.81 -11.83
C GLU A 95 -9.50 -13.49 -13.07
N ALA A 96 -9.04 -14.54 -13.76
CA ALA A 96 -8.38 -14.43 -15.05
C ALA A 96 -9.32 -14.92 -16.14
N SER A 97 -9.53 -14.08 -17.17
CA SER A 97 -10.39 -14.37 -18.30
C SER A 97 -9.72 -13.98 -19.61
N SER A 98 -10.11 -14.67 -20.68
CA SER A 98 -9.80 -14.29 -22.04
C SER A 98 -11.07 -13.83 -22.73
N GLY A 99 -10.96 -12.83 -23.60
CA GLY A 99 -12.06 -12.30 -24.39
C GLY A 99 -11.60 -11.86 -25.77
N ASP A 100 -12.54 -11.45 -26.59
CA ASP A 100 -12.27 -10.81 -27.87
C ASP A 100 -13.04 -9.49 -27.89
N SER A 101 -12.37 -8.41 -28.27
CA SER A 101 -13.00 -7.09 -28.38
C SER A 101 -12.48 -6.42 -29.64
N ALA A 102 -13.41 -6.01 -30.50
CA ALA A 102 -13.11 -5.36 -31.78
C ALA A 102 -12.10 -6.13 -32.66
N GLY A 103 -12.11 -7.47 -32.60
CA GLY A 103 -11.25 -8.35 -33.41
C GLY A 103 -9.84 -8.53 -32.86
N VAL A 104 -9.60 -8.12 -31.61
CA VAL A 104 -8.33 -8.31 -30.90
C VAL A 104 -8.58 -9.21 -29.68
N ALA A 105 -7.72 -10.20 -29.48
CA ALA A 105 -7.80 -11.05 -28.30
C ALA A 105 -7.34 -10.25 -27.07
N ILE A 106 -8.05 -10.39 -25.96
CA ILE A 106 -7.80 -9.66 -24.72
C ILE A 106 -7.59 -10.66 -23.59
N ALA A 107 -6.45 -10.57 -22.91
CA ALA A 107 -6.20 -11.22 -21.64
C ALA A 107 -6.57 -10.25 -20.53
N ARG A 108 -7.43 -10.66 -19.61
CA ARG A 108 -7.91 -9.80 -18.51
C ARG A 108 -7.72 -10.49 -17.17
N VAL A 109 -7.27 -9.71 -16.19
CA VAL A 109 -7.25 -10.10 -14.79
C VAL A 109 -7.95 -9.04 -13.96
N THR A 110 -8.97 -9.44 -13.21
CA THR A 110 -9.76 -8.57 -12.33
C THR A 110 -9.62 -9.04 -10.90
N TRP A 111 -9.61 -8.13 -9.93
CA TRP A 111 -9.56 -8.49 -8.51
C TRP A 111 -10.26 -7.43 -7.65
N THR A 112 -10.66 -7.78 -6.43
CA THR A 112 -11.25 -6.81 -5.50
C THR A 112 -10.21 -5.79 -5.08
N SER A 113 -10.52 -4.50 -5.25
CA SER A 113 -9.63 -3.43 -4.81
C SER A 113 -9.58 -3.36 -3.29
N VAL A 114 -8.39 -3.21 -2.72
CA VAL A 114 -8.27 -2.93 -1.29
C VAL A 114 -8.71 -1.48 -1.09
N LYS A 115 -9.91 -1.30 -0.52
CA LYS A 115 -10.44 0.00 -0.11
C LYS A 115 -9.64 0.53 1.08
N ASP A 116 -8.46 1.08 0.82
CA ASP A 116 -7.65 1.76 1.84
C ASP A 116 -8.02 3.25 1.99
N MET A 117 -8.86 3.79 1.10
CA MET A 117 -9.33 5.18 1.12
C MET A 117 -10.87 5.21 1.11
N PRO A 118 -11.54 6.10 1.88
CA PRO A 118 -12.98 6.26 1.78
C PRO A 118 -13.35 6.56 0.33
N ALA A 119 -14.33 5.81 -0.18
CA ALA A 119 -14.85 6.00 -1.54
C ALA A 119 -15.27 7.46 -1.69
N ASN A 120 -14.50 8.22 -2.46
CA ASN A 120 -14.78 9.61 -2.70
C ASN A 120 -15.98 9.65 -3.65
N GLY A 121 -17.17 9.84 -3.08
CA GLY A 121 -18.41 10.12 -3.81
C GLY A 121 -18.67 9.18 -4.98
N ASP A 122 -19.29 8.04 -4.70
CA ASP A 122 -19.80 7.09 -5.69
C ASP A 122 -20.66 7.84 -6.74
N VAL A 123 -20.07 8.07 -7.92
CA VAL A 123 -20.80 8.55 -9.09
C VAL A 123 -21.44 7.32 -9.72
N ILE A 124 -22.75 7.22 -9.51
CA ILE A 124 -23.61 6.22 -10.15
C ILE A 124 -23.53 6.39 -11.68
N ASP A 125 -23.52 5.25 -12.40
CA ASP A 125 -23.81 5.06 -13.84
C ASP A 125 -22.69 4.97 -14.89
N LYS A 126 -21.59 4.24 -14.61
CA LYS A 126 -20.96 3.43 -15.68
C LYS A 126 -20.12 2.29 -15.10
N PRO A 127 -20.34 1.01 -15.46
CA PRO A 127 -19.36 -0.02 -15.18
C PRO A 127 -18.04 0.39 -15.86
N GLU A 128 -16.93 0.35 -15.12
CA GLU A 128 -15.63 0.58 -15.73
C GLU A 128 -15.37 -0.55 -16.73
N SER A 129 -15.30 -0.20 -18.01
CA SER A 129 -15.02 -1.17 -19.06
C SER A 129 -13.53 -1.49 -19.04
N CYS A 130 -13.19 -2.72 -18.71
CA CYS A 130 -11.82 -3.19 -18.77
C CYS A 130 -11.65 -4.07 -19.99
N GLY A 131 -10.92 -3.60 -21.00
CA GLY A 131 -10.70 -4.37 -22.23
C GLY A 131 -12.01 -4.87 -22.86
N GLY A 132 -13.06 -4.05 -22.89
CA GLY A 132 -14.33 -4.36 -23.57
C GLY A 132 -15.35 -5.19 -22.78
N ALA A 133 -15.10 -5.56 -21.52
CA ALA A 133 -16.14 -6.13 -20.65
C ALA A 133 -16.46 -5.20 -19.48
N ASP A 134 -17.72 -5.25 -19.05
CA ASP A 134 -18.20 -4.57 -17.86
C ASP A 134 -17.67 -5.26 -16.61
N VAL A 135 -16.96 -4.51 -15.76
CA VAL A 135 -16.41 -5.03 -14.51
C VAL A 135 -17.15 -4.42 -13.33
N PRO A 136 -17.47 -5.20 -12.26
CA PRO A 136 -18.17 -4.68 -11.09
C PRO A 136 -17.47 -3.48 -10.44
N ALA A 137 -18.25 -2.56 -9.87
CA ALA A 137 -17.69 -1.44 -9.12
C ALA A 137 -16.83 -1.93 -7.94
N GLY A 138 -15.69 -1.26 -7.71
CA GLY A 138 -14.78 -1.60 -6.61
C GLY A 138 -13.80 -2.73 -6.92
N THR A 139 -13.72 -3.20 -8.16
CA THR A 139 -12.63 -4.07 -8.63
C THR A 139 -11.54 -3.27 -9.33
N SER A 140 -10.30 -3.72 -9.19
CA SER A 140 -9.19 -3.29 -10.04
C SER A 140 -9.07 -4.24 -11.22
N CYS A 141 -8.52 -3.75 -12.34
CA CYS A 141 -8.37 -4.54 -13.55
C CYS A 141 -7.07 -4.25 -14.30
N VAL A 142 -6.49 -5.29 -14.90
CA VAL A 142 -5.46 -5.22 -15.94
C VAL A 142 -5.96 -5.96 -17.17
N ALA A 143 -5.88 -5.34 -18.34
CA ALA A 143 -6.18 -5.97 -19.61
C ALA A 143 -5.02 -5.75 -20.60
N LEU A 144 -4.61 -6.83 -21.25
CA LEU A 144 -3.62 -6.82 -22.32
C LEU A 144 -4.30 -7.22 -23.62
N ALA A 145 -4.13 -6.39 -24.64
CA ALA A 145 -4.58 -6.68 -25.99
C ALA A 145 -3.45 -7.35 -26.78
N LEU A 146 -3.78 -8.42 -27.52
CA LEU A 146 -2.83 -9.14 -28.35
C LEU A 146 -3.42 -9.50 -29.71
N ILE A 147 -2.53 -9.57 -30.69
CA ILE A 147 -2.81 -10.07 -32.02
C ILE A 147 -2.60 -11.58 -31.98
N ARG A 148 -3.54 -12.35 -32.53
CA ARG A 148 -3.41 -13.81 -32.69
C ARG A 148 -2.51 -14.14 -33.88
#